data_AF-A0A968C301-F1
#
_entry.id   AF-A0A968C301-F1
#
_cell.length_a   1.000
_cell.length_b   1.000
_cell.length_c   1.000
_cell.angle_alpha   90.00
_cell.angle_beta   90.00
_cell.angle_gamma   90.00
#
_symmetry.space_group_name_H-M   'P 1'
#
loop_
_entity.id
_entity.type
_entity.pdbx_description
1 polymer ?
#
loop_
_entity_poly.entity_id
_entity_poly.type
_entity_poly.pdbx_seq_one_letter_code
_entity_poly.pdbx_strand_id
1 'polypeptide(L)'
;WTGTKSMTVTSGPGFSLMMENIGLAAMMETPCVVVNVQRGGPSTGLPTMVGQADVMQARWGSHGDYELIALCPQSPQEAFDLTIDAFNLSERYRVPVMF
;
A
#
# COMPACT_ATOMS: atom_id res chain seq x y z
N TRP A 1 7.96 16.75 3.73
CA TRP A 1 7.17 17.98 3.96
C TRP A 1 7.07 18.33 5.45
N THR A 2 6.72 17.42 6.36
CA THR A 2 6.79 17.66 7.84
C THR A 2 7.80 16.78 8.59
N GLY A 3 8.35 15.75 7.93
CA GLY A 3 9.33 14.82 8.50
C GLY A 3 8.72 13.69 9.35
N THR A 4 7.40 13.66 9.49
CA THR A 4 6.69 12.61 10.23
C THR A 4 6.49 11.36 9.36
N LYS A 5 6.83 10.19 9.90
CA LYS A 5 6.45 8.91 9.32
C LYS A 5 4.94 8.75 9.40
N SER A 6 4.28 8.56 8.26
CA SER A 6 2.82 8.47 8.17
C SER A 6 2.37 7.16 7.53
N MET A 7 1.25 6.63 8.03
CA MET A 7 0.60 5.46 7.46
C MET A 7 -0.91 5.60 7.45
N THR A 8 -1.55 4.86 6.55
CA THR A 8 -2.99 4.64 6.52
C THR A 8 -3.30 3.16 6.30
N VAL A 9 -4.51 2.74 6.67
CA VAL A 9 -4.97 1.36 6.55
C VAL A 9 -6.31 1.34 5.83
N THR A 10 -6.45 0.46 4.84
CA THR A 10 -7.62 0.33 3.99
C THR A 10 -7.80 -1.12 3.50
N SER A 11 -8.76 -1.34 2.61
CA SER A 11 -8.98 -2.58 1.87
C SER A 11 -9.39 -2.24 0.42
N GLY A 12 -9.52 -3.23 -0.46
CA GLY A 12 -9.76 -3.08 -1.91
C GLY A 12 -10.57 -1.85 -2.36
N PRO A 13 -11.82 -1.63 -1.88
CA PRO A 13 -12.61 -0.47 -2.29
C PRO A 13 -11.97 0.89 -1.94
N GLY A 14 -11.46 1.02 -0.72
CA GLY A 14 -10.79 2.26 -0.30
C GLY A 14 -9.43 2.41 -0.96
N PHE A 15 -8.74 1.31 -1.23
CA PHE A 15 -7.50 1.30 -1.99
C PHE A 15 -7.70 1.85 -3.41
N SER A 16 -8.78 1.44 -4.10
CA SER A 16 -9.16 2.02 -5.40
C SER A 16 -9.37 3.52 -5.37
N LEU A 17 -9.93 4.07 -4.28
CA LEU A 17 -10.11 5.51 -4.12
C LEU A 17 -8.79 6.26 -3.88
N MET A 18 -7.76 5.58 -3.37
CA MET A 18 -6.47 6.19 -3.05
C MET A 18 -5.51 6.26 -4.24
N MET A 19 -5.83 5.63 -5.38
CA MET A 19 -4.89 5.49 -6.52
C MET A 19 -4.32 6.81 -7.02
N GLU A 20 -5.15 7.85 -7.15
CA GLU A 20 -4.69 9.18 -7.56
C GLU A 20 -3.65 9.76 -6.58
N ASN A 21 -3.91 9.66 -5.28
CA ASN A 21 -3.00 10.16 -4.25
C ASN A 21 -1.72 9.32 -4.12
N ILE A 22 -1.79 8.02 -4.43
CA ILE A 22 -0.62 7.14 -4.48
C ILE A 22 0.30 7.55 -5.63
N GLY A 23 -0.26 7.80 -6.82
CA GLY A 23 0.49 8.33 -7.96
C GLY A 23 1.11 9.69 -7.65
N LEU A 24 0.36 10.58 -7.00
CA LEU A 24 0.87 11.88 -6.55
C LEU A 24 2.02 11.72 -5.55
N ALA A 25 1.90 10.82 -4.57
CA ALA A 25 2.95 10.56 -3.58
C ALA A 25 4.23 10.03 -4.23
N ALA A 26 4.11 9.19 -5.25
CA ALA A 26 5.26 8.72 -6.05
C ALA A 26 5.93 9.88 -6.80
N MET A 27 5.13 10.70 -7.49
CA MET A 27 5.63 11.87 -8.24
C MET A 27 6.30 12.92 -7.34
N MET A 28 5.78 13.10 -6.12
CA MET A 28 6.30 14.07 -5.15
C MET A 28 7.42 13.51 -4.25
N GLU A 29 7.89 12.29 -4.52
CA GLU A 29 8.90 11.61 -3.70
C GLU A 29 8.54 11.62 -2.20
N THR A 30 7.26 11.38 -1.90
CA THR A 30 6.69 11.52 -0.56
C THR A 30 6.57 10.15 0.12
N PRO A 31 7.34 9.90 1.20
CA PRO A 31 7.31 8.63 1.91
C PRO A 31 6.00 8.50 2.70
N CYS A 32 5.31 7.40 2.50
CA CYS A 32 4.20 6.95 3.32
C CYS A 32 4.01 5.44 3.17
N VAL A 33 3.31 4.83 4.13
CA VAL A 33 2.94 3.41 4.08
C VAL A 33 1.42 3.30 3.93
N VAL A 34 0.97 2.53 2.95
CA VAL A 34 -0.45 2.25 2.72
C VAL A 34 -0.67 0.76 2.92
N VAL A 35 -1.38 0.41 3.99
CA VAL A 35 -1.74 -0.98 4.27
C VAL A 35 -3.03 -1.33 3.54
N ASN A 36 -2.99 -2.31 2.64
CA ASN A 36 -4.14 -2.94 2.01
C ASN A 36 -4.42 -4.30 2.67
N VAL A 37 -5.32 -4.33 3.65
CA VAL A 37 -5.83 -5.58 4.23
C VAL A 37 -6.77 -6.22 3.22
N GLN A 38 -6.23 -7.10 2.38
CA GLN A 38 -6.96 -7.69 1.26
C GLN A 38 -8.12 -8.57 1.73
N ARG A 39 -9.29 -8.35 1.12
CA ARG A 39 -10.52 -9.11 1.35
C ARG A 39 -11.10 -9.59 0.02
N GLY A 40 -12.14 -10.41 0.06
CA GLY A 40 -12.81 -10.86 -1.17
C GLY A 40 -13.39 -9.68 -1.97
N GLY A 41 -12.99 -9.53 -3.22
CA GLY A 41 -13.55 -8.59 -4.21
C GLY A 41 -14.36 -9.30 -5.31
N PRO A 42 -14.76 -8.60 -6.40
CA PRO A 42 -14.58 -7.17 -6.67
C PRO A 42 -15.66 -6.29 -6.01
N SER A 43 -15.49 -4.96 -6.09
CA SER A 43 -16.40 -3.98 -5.48
C SER A 43 -16.58 -4.26 -3.98
N THR A 44 -17.80 -4.28 -3.45
CA THR A 44 -18.07 -4.66 -2.06
C THR A 44 -17.53 -6.06 -1.76
N GLY A 45 -17.65 -6.99 -2.71
CA GLY A 45 -17.19 -8.37 -2.60
C GLY A 45 -17.71 -9.07 -1.35
N LEU A 46 -16.80 -9.70 -0.61
CA LEU A 46 -17.06 -10.45 0.62
C LEU A 46 -16.32 -9.79 1.79
N PRO A 47 -16.93 -8.82 2.49
CA PRO A 47 -16.26 -8.01 3.51
C PRO A 47 -15.54 -8.76 4.62
N THR A 48 -16.03 -9.95 4.96
CA THR A 48 -15.53 -10.78 6.06
C THR A 48 -14.72 -11.99 5.59
N MET A 49 -14.48 -12.12 4.28
CA MET A 49 -13.68 -13.21 3.72
C MET A 49 -12.35 -12.66 3.22
N VAL A 50 -11.29 -13.45 3.42
CA VAL A 50 -9.94 -13.11 2.97
C VAL A 50 -9.83 -13.15 1.44
N GLY A 51 -8.89 -12.39 0.88
CA GLY A 51 -8.55 -12.40 -0.53
C GLY A 51 -7.09 -12.03 -0.76
N GLN A 52 -6.58 -12.31 -1.96
CA GLN A 52 -5.21 -11.96 -2.40
C GLN A 52 -5.21 -11.40 -3.83
N ALA A 53 -6.34 -10.82 -4.27
CA ALA A 53 -6.56 -10.43 -5.66
C ALA A 53 -6.04 -9.03 -6.01
N ASP A 54 -5.61 -8.23 -5.02
CA ASP A 54 -5.28 -6.82 -5.22
C ASP A 54 -3.81 -6.59 -5.62
N VAL A 55 -3.01 -7.66 -5.78
CA VAL A 55 -1.57 -7.59 -6.11
C VAL A 55 -1.32 -6.77 -7.38
N MET A 56 -2.16 -6.95 -8.40
CA MET A 56 -2.03 -6.21 -9.66
C MET A 56 -2.30 -4.71 -9.47
N GLN A 57 -3.27 -4.37 -8.62
CA GLN A 57 -3.61 -2.99 -8.30
C GLN A 57 -2.54 -2.32 -7.42
N ALA A 58 -1.90 -3.08 -6.53
CA ALA A 58 -0.76 -2.58 -5.76
C ALA A 58 0.43 -2.20 -6.65
N ARG A 59 0.61 -2.93 -7.76
CA ARG A 59 1.69 -2.66 -8.72
C ARG A 59 1.35 -1.61 -9.78
N TRP A 60 0.13 -1.60 -10.31
CA TRP A 60 -0.25 -0.82 -11.50
C TRP A 60 -1.55 -0.03 -11.35
N GLY A 61 -2.00 0.24 -10.13
CA GLY A 61 -3.33 0.79 -9.90
C GLY A 61 -3.49 2.29 -10.25
N SER A 62 -2.43 3.10 -10.17
CA SER A 62 -2.45 4.49 -10.61
C SER A 62 -2.07 4.60 -12.08
N HIS A 63 -2.49 5.70 -12.71
CA HIS A 63 -2.04 6.07 -14.05
C HIS A 63 -0.61 6.65 -14.02
N GLY A 64 0.06 6.61 -15.16
CA GLY A 64 1.44 7.08 -15.34
C GLY A 64 2.49 5.99 -15.09
N ASP A 65 3.75 6.33 -15.35
CA ASP A 65 4.89 5.44 -15.17
C ASP A 65 5.52 5.70 -13.79
N TYR A 66 5.45 4.70 -12.91
CA TYR A 66 6.04 4.74 -11.58
C TYR A 66 6.29 3.32 -11.08
N GLU A 67 7.21 3.15 -10.15
CA GLU A 67 7.48 1.87 -9.49
C GLU A 67 7.42 2.05 -7.98
N LEU A 68 6.68 1.16 -7.31
CA LEU A 68 6.54 1.14 -5.86
C LEU A 68 7.01 -0.18 -5.28
N ILE A 69 7.31 -0.13 -3.99
CA ILE A 69 7.63 -1.31 -3.20
C ILE A 69 6.33 -1.86 -2.62
N ALA A 70 6.12 -3.17 -2.75
CA ALA A 70 5.00 -3.88 -2.14
C ALA A 70 5.54 -5.04 -1.30
N LEU A 71 5.14 -5.09 -0.03
CA LEU A 71 5.45 -6.19 0.89
C LEU A 71 4.18 -7.01 1.13
N CYS A 72 4.31 -8.31 1.36
CA CYS A 72 3.18 -9.19 1.62
C CYS A 72 3.54 -10.19 2.73
N PRO A 73 3.11 -9.96 3.98
CA PRO A 73 3.41 -10.86 5.08
C PRO A 73 2.58 -12.17 5.02
N GLN A 74 3.17 -13.28 5.43
CA GLN A 74 2.56 -14.61 5.60
C GLN A 74 2.21 -14.93 7.06
N SER A 75 2.68 -14.14 8.04
CA SER A 75 2.42 -14.40 9.47
C SER A 75 2.30 -13.11 10.30
N PRO A 76 1.70 -13.15 11.51
CA PRO A 76 1.65 -11.99 12.40
C PRO A 76 3.03 -11.45 12.81
N GLN A 77 4.01 -12.34 13.02
CA GLN A 77 5.37 -11.94 13.37
C GLN A 77 6.01 -11.19 12.20
N GLU A 78 5.92 -11.75 11.00
CA GLU A 78 6.46 -11.10 9.81
C GLU A 78 5.71 -9.81 9.47
N ALA A 79 4.40 -9.71 9.77
CA ALA A 79 3.67 -8.46 9.61
C ALA A 79 4.24 -7.35 10.51
N PHE A 80 4.63 -7.68 11.74
CA PHE A 80 5.31 -6.73 12.63
C PHE A 80 6.68 -6.32 12.05
N ASP A 81 7.50 -7.29 11.69
CA ASP A 81 8.87 -7.04 11.21
C ASP A 81 8.87 -6.25 9.88
N LEU A 82 8.06 -6.67 8.91
CA LEU A 82 7.95 -6.01 7.61
C LEU A 82 7.27 -4.63 7.70
N THR A 83 6.48 -4.34 8.72
CA THR A 83 5.96 -2.98 8.92
C THR A 83 7.11 -2.01 9.22
N ILE A 84 8.09 -2.43 10.01
CA ILE A 84 9.29 -1.64 10.30
C ILE A 84 10.08 -1.43 9.00
N ASP A 85 10.25 -2.50 8.21
CA ASP A 85 10.92 -2.41 6.91
C ASP A 85 10.16 -1.52 5.92
N ALA A 86 8.83 -1.55 5.89
CA ALA A 86 8.02 -0.69 5.03
C ALA A 86 8.32 0.79 5.29
N PHE A 87 8.41 1.20 6.56
CA PHE A 87 8.78 2.56 6.92
C PHE A 87 10.25 2.91 6.66
N ASN A 88 11.15 1.94 6.68
CA ASN A 88 12.56 2.17 6.36
C ASN A 88 12.77 2.28 4.84
N LEU A 89 12.08 1.44 4.07
CA LEU A 89 12.09 1.43 2.63
C LEU A 89 11.43 2.69 2.06
N SER A 90 10.29 3.13 2.59
CA SER A 90 9.62 4.35 2.13
C SER A 90 10.52 5.58 2.33
N GLU A 91 11.16 5.71 3.50
CA GLU A 91 12.08 6.81 3.79
C GLU A 91 13.36 6.74 2.95
N ARG A 92 13.90 5.54 2.74
CA ARG A 92 15.16 5.34 1.98
C ARG A 92 14.99 5.62 0.50
N TYR A 93 13.92 5.10 -0.11
CA TYR A 93 13.68 5.19 -1.55
C TYR A 93 12.76 6.35 -1.92
N ARG A 94 12.22 7.06 -0.93
CA ARG A 94 11.37 8.23 -1.12
C ARG A 94 10.13 7.94 -1.99
N VAL A 95 9.58 6.74 -1.88
CA VAL A 95 8.37 6.29 -2.59
C VAL A 95 7.35 5.73 -1.59
N PRO A 96 6.05 5.75 -1.92
CA PRO A 96 5.06 5.07 -1.10
C PRO A 96 5.29 3.55 -1.10
N VAL A 97 5.08 2.91 0.04
CA VAL A 97 5.19 1.45 0.19
C VAL A 97 3.80 0.87 0.42
N MET A 98 3.45 -0.13 -0.39
CA MET A 98 2.24 -0.94 -0.21
C MET A 98 2.53 -2.09 0.75
N PHE A 99 1.62 -2.32 1.69
CA PHE A 99 1.75 -3.36 2.71
C PHE A 99 0.49 -4.20 2.83
#